data_AF-A0AAI8IQB5-F1
#
_entry.id   AF-A0AAI8IQB5-F1
#
_cell.length_a   1.000
_cell.length_b   1.000
_cell.length_c   1.000
_cell.angle_alpha   90.00
_cell.angle_beta   90.00
_cell.angle_gamma   90.00
#
_symmetry.space_group_name_H-M   'P 1'
#
loop_
_entity.id
_entity.type
_entity.pdbx_description
1 polymer ?
#
loop_
_entity_poly.entity_id
_entity_poly.type
_entity_poly.pdbx_seq_one_letter_code
_entity_poly.pdbx_strand_id
1 'polypeptide(L)'
;MSMQTVRRKALRQNPYSTLGKPPLRSSRDRITRAINGTWSLRELPDNVRELLIERAALRAEITTLTVKAQGLKKSDVSVHIADRLRRIDAITSLLENRKCNA
;
A
#
# COMPACT_ATOMS: atom_id res chain seq x y z
N MET A 1 43.85 28.33 21.04
CA MET A 1 42.53 27.78 20.63
C MET A 1 41.60 27.81 21.83
N SER A 2 40.31 28.11 21.66
CA SER A 2 39.33 28.15 22.75
C SER A 2 38.72 26.77 23.02
N MET A 3 38.25 26.50 24.24
CA MET A 3 37.60 25.22 24.53
C MET A 3 36.35 24.96 23.70
N GLN A 4 35.65 26.01 23.26
CA GLN A 4 34.52 25.87 22.35
C GLN A 4 34.95 25.36 20.96
N THR A 5 36.10 25.80 20.45
CA THR A 5 36.62 25.33 19.16
C THR A 5 37.09 23.87 19.23
N VAL A 6 37.72 23.48 20.34
CA VAL A 6 38.09 22.06 20.59
C VAL A 6 36.86 21.16 20.64
N ARG A 7 35.83 21.57 21.40
CA ARG A 7 34.56 20.82 21.51
C ARG A 7 33.85 20.66 20.17
N ARG A 8 33.77 21.72 19.36
CA ARG A 8 33.18 21.64 18.01
C ARG A 8 33.95 20.71 17.07
N LYS A 9 35.29 20.71 17.14
CA LYS A 9 36.12 19.82 16.31
C LYS A 9 35.90 18.36 16.69
N ALA A 10 35.86 18.04 17.99
CA ALA A 10 35.57 16.70 18.49
C ALA A 10 34.16 16.21 18.07
N LEU A 11 33.15 17.08 18.15
CA LEU A 11 31.79 16.74 17.71
C LEU A 11 31.68 16.50 16.20
N ARG A 12 32.49 17.15 15.35
CA ARG A 12 32.51 16.87 13.91
C ARG A 12 33.17 15.53 13.56
N GLN A 13 34.11 15.07 14.38
CA GLN A 13 34.83 13.82 14.16
C GLN A 13 34.13 12.59 14.78
N ASN A 14 33.08 12.79 15.58
CA ASN A 14 32.33 11.70 16.20
C ASN A 14 31.33 11.09 15.19
N PRO A 15 31.41 9.78 14.88
CA PRO A 15 30.54 9.11 13.90
C PRO A 15 29.06 9.04 14.34
N TYR A 16 28.79 9.24 15.63
CA TYR A 16 27.45 9.29 16.23
C TYR A 16 26.94 10.72 16.45
N SER A 17 27.72 11.73 16.08
CA SER A 17 27.29 13.12 16.17
C SER A 17 26.32 13.49 15.05
N THR A 18 25.22 14.12 15.43
CA THR A 18 24.21 14.68 14.52
C THR A 18 24.63 16.05 13.97
N LEU A 19 25.67 16.69 14.54
CA LEU A 19 26.15 18.02 14.14
C LEU A 19 27.10 18.02 12.93
N GLY A 20 27.68 16.87 12.59
CA GLY A 20 28.68 16.74 11.52
C GLY A 20 28.14 16.16 10.21
N LYS A 21 26.93 15.60 10.21
CA LYS A 21 26.36 14.97 9.01
C LYS A 21 25.53 16.02 8.27
N PRO A 22 25.79 16.31 6.98
CA PRO A 22 24.82 17.03 6.17
C PRO A 22 23.50 16.27 6.26
N PRO A 23 22.34 16.95 6.34
CA PRO A 23 21.06 16.28 6.39
C PRO A 23 21.01 15.25 5.26
N LEU A 24 20.75 13.98 5.61
CA LEU A 24 20.69 12.87 4.68
C LEU A 24 19.55 13.16 3.70
N ARG A 25 19.91 13.80 2.59
CA ARG A 25 19.05 14.24 1.48
C ARG A 25 18.16 15.42 1.86
N SER A 26 18.03 16.37 0.94
CA SER A 26 16.88 17.28 0.93
C SER A 26 15.62 16.42 0.77
N SER A 27 15.09 15.91 1.87
CA SER A 27 13.72 15.42 1.88
C SER A 27 12.89 16.64 1.52
N ARG A 28 12.48 16.76 0.25
CA ARG A 28 11.39 17.67 -0.11
C ARG A 28 10.30 17.40 0.92
N ASP A 29 9.87 18.44 1.61
CA ASP A 29 8.80 18.35 2.59
C ASP A 29 7.66 17.53 1.96
N ARG A 30 7.06 16.65 2.76
CA ARG A 30 5.99 15.75 2.32
C ARG A 30 4.92 16.53 1.56
N ILE A 31 4.65 17.76 2.02
CA ILE A 31 3.74 18.73 1.42
C ILE A 31 4.24 19.14 0.02
N THR A 32 5.48 19.60 -0.11
CA THR A 32 6.06 20.00 -1.41
C THR A 32 6.14 18.86 -2.41
N ARG A 33 6.39 17.63 -1.94
CA ARG A 33 6.37 16.42 -2.78
C ARG A 33 4.97 16.07 -3.25
N ALA A 34 3.95 16.27 -2.41
CA ALA A 34 2.56 16.13 -2.80
C ALA A 34 2.18 17.20 -3.84
N ILE A 35 2.47 18.48 -3.60
CA ILE A 35 2.14 19.57 -4.53
C ILE A 35 2.80 19.38 -5.90
N ASN A 36 4.08 19.01 -5.92
CA ASN A 36 4.85 18.84 -7.16
C ASN A 36 4.73 17.43 -7.77
N GLY A 37 3.87 16.57 -7.21
CA GLY A 37 3.53 15.30 -7.81
C GLY A 37 2.73 15.53 -9.09
N THR A 38 3.02 14.79 -10.14
CA THR A 38 2.13 14.71 -11.30
C THR A 38 0.89 13.91 -10.92
N TRP A 39 -0.17 14.61 -10.52
CA TRP A 39 -1.48 14.02 -10.27
C TRP A 39 -2.20 13.89 -11.60
N SER A 40 -2.39 12.66 -12.06
CA SER A 40 -3.42 12.38 -13.07
C SER A 40 -4.68 11.98 -12.34
N LEU A 41 -5.82 12.60 -12.68
CA LEU A 41 -7.10 11.91 -12.61
C LEU A 41 -6.97 10.74 -13.60
N ARG A 42 -6.41 9.61 -13.17
CA ARG A 42 -6.56 8.37 -13.92
C ARG A 42 -8.04 8.04 -13.81
N GLU A 43 -8.83 8.58 -14.73
CA GLU A 43 -10.21 8.16 -14.91
C GLU A 43 -10.16 6.68 -15.26
N LEU A 44 -10.42 5.84 -14.26
CA LEU A 44 -10.59 4.42 -14.47
C LEU A 44 -11.90 4.27 -15.25
N PRO A 45 -11.89 3.54 -16.38
CA PRO A 45 -13.12 3.25 -17.08
C PRO A 45 -14.13 2.57 -16.14
N ASP A 46 -15.41 2.96 -16.25
CA ASP A 46 -16.45 2.56 -15.30
C ASP A 46 -16.54 1.05 -15.11
N ASN A 47 -16.39 0.28 -16.19
CA ASN A 47 -16.35 -1.17 -16.14
C ASN A 47 -15.23 -1.73 -15.22
N VAL A 48 -14.05 -1.12 -15.21
CA VAL A 48 -12.94 -1.53 -14.33
C VAL A 48 -13.20 -1.11 -12.90
N ARG A 49 -13.77 0.08 -12.70
CA ARG A 49 -14.18 0.55 -11.37
C ARG A 49 -15.19 -0.40 -10.76
N GLU A 50 -16.20 -0.82 -11.52
CA GLU A 50 -17.20 -1.80 -11.10
C GLU A 50 -16.58 -3.16 -10.75
N LEU A 51 -15.69 -3.69 -11.60
CA LEU A 51 -14.99 -4.95 -11.33
C LEU A 51 -14.15 -4.89 -10.04
N LEU A 52 -13.49 -3.75 -9.77
CA LEU A 52 -12.73 -3.56 -8.53
C LEU A 52 -13.63 -3.52 -7.29
N ILE A 53 -14.79 -2.86 -7.40
CA ILE A 53 -15.80 -2.79 -6.34
C ILE A 53 -16.38 -4.20 -6.08
N GLU A 54 -16.77 -4.92 -7.13
CA GLU A 54 -17.28 -6.29 -7.03
C GLU A 54 -16.27 -7.21 -6.33
N ARG A 55 -15.00 -7.16 -6.75
CA ARG A 55 -13.93 -7.95 -6.12
C ARG A 55 -13.77 -7.63 -4.63
N ALA A 56 -13.88 -6.36 -4.24
CA ALA A 56 -13.80 -5.95 -2.83
C ALA A 56 -14.99 -6.45 -2.02
N ALA A 57 -16.21 -6.36 -2.58
CA ALA A 57 -17.42 -6.88 -1.96
C ALA A 57 -17.34 -8.40 -1.74
N LEU A 58 -16.90 -9.17 -2.75
CA LEU A 58 -16.73 -10.62 -2.64
C LEU A 58 -15.74 -11.02 -1.53
N ARG A 59 -14.64 -10.27 -1.37
CA ARG A 59 -13.70 -10.50 -0.27
C ARG A 59 -14.33 -10.25 1.10
N ALA A 60 -15.13 -9.19 1.23
CA ALA A 60 -15.87 -8.90 2.45
C ALA A 60 -16.94 -9.97 2.73
N GLU A 61 -17.63 -10.47 1.70
CA GLU A 61 -18.57 -11.59 1.87
C GLU A 61 -17.87 -12.85 2.38
N ILE A 62 -16.71 -13.21 1.82
CA ILE A 62 -15.91 -14.36 2.31
C ILE A 62 -15.55 -14.18 3.78
N THR A 63 -15.08 -12.99 4.20
CA THR A 63 -14.73 -12.78 5.62
C THR A 63 -15.95 -12.91 6.52
N THR A 64 -17.11 -12.37 6.13
CA THR A 64 -18.34 -12.50 6.92
C THR A 64 -18.83 -13.95 6.98
N LEU A 65 -18.76 -14.70 5.88
CA LEU A 65 -19.09 -16.12 5.84
C LEU A 65 -18.15 -16.94 6.72
N THR A 66 -16.86 -16.64 6.69
CA THR A 66 -15.84 -17.34 7.50
C THR A 66 -16.07 -17.11 8.98
N VAL A 67 -16.36 -15.87 9.39
CA VAL A 67 -16.68 -15.54 10.80
C VAL A 67 -17.98 -16.23 11.24
N LYS A 68 -19.03 -16.21 10.39
CA LYS A 68 -20.30 -16.89 10.70
C LYS A 68 -20.17 -18.41 10.79
N ALA A 69 -19.29 -19.00 9.99
CA ALA A 69 -19.05 -20.44 9.97
C ALA A 69 -18.10 -20.92 11.08
N GLN A 70 -17.50 -20.01 11.84
CA GLN A 70 -16.51 -20.35 12.86
C GLN A 70 -17.13 -21.26 13.93
N GLY A 71 -16.57 -22.46 14.09
CA GLY A 71 -17.06 -23.47 15.03
C GLY A 71 -18.14 -24.41 14.51
N LEU A 72 -18.64 -24.21 13.28
CA LEU A 72 -19.60 -25.12 12.65
C LEU A 72 -18.87 -26.28 11.94
N LYS A 73 -19.07 -27.52 12.43
CA LYS A 73 -18.39 -28.73 11.93
C LYS A 73 -18.92 -29.26 10.58
N LYS A 74 -20.15 -28.88 10.19
CA LYS A 74 -20.77 -29.22 8.91
C LYS A 74 -21.49 -27.99 8.41
N SER A 75 -20.93 -27.31 7.42
CA SER A 75 -21.61 -26.21 6.75
C SER A 75 -21.19 -26.17 5.29
N ASP A 76 -22.15 -25.93 4.40
CA ASP A 76 -21.92 -25.77 2.96
C ASP A 76 -21.26 -24.41 2.63
N VAL A 77 -20.80 -23.70 3.66
CA VAL A 77 -20.13 -22.40 3.54
C VAL A 77 -18.83 -22.52 2.74
N SER A 78 -18.15 -23.66 2.79
CA SER A 78 -16.96 -23.91 1.96
C SER A 78 -17.26 -23.84 0.47
N VAL A 79 -18.42 -24.36 0.02
CA VAL A 79 -18.86 -24.28 -1.38
C VAL A 79 -19.14 -22.82 -1.76
N HIS A 80 -19.85 -22.09 -0.91
CA HIS A 80 -20.14 -20.67 -1.12
C HIS A 80 -18.89 -19.78 -1.14
N ILE A 81 -17.86 -20.12 -0.35
CA ILE A 81 -16.56 -19.45 -0.38
C ILE A 81 -15.82 -19.79 -1.68
N ALA A 82 -15.82 -21.05 -2.09
CA ALA A 82 -15.17 -21.49 -3.33
C ALA A 82 -15.76 -20.81 -4.58
N ASP A 83 -17.07 -20.63 -4.65
CA ASP A 83 -17.74 -19.91 -5.74
C ASP A 83 -17.29 -18.45 -5.83
N ARG A 84 -17.21 -17.77 -4.68
CA ARG A 84 -16.76 -16.38 -4.59
C ARG A 84 -15.29 -16.23 -4.95
N LEU A 85 -14.45 -17.19 -4.55
CA LEU A 85 -13.04 -17.23 -4.95
C LEU A 85 -12.89 -17.40 -6.47
N ARG A 86 -13.64 -18.33 -7.09
CA ARG A 86 -13.64 -18.49 -8.56
C ARG A 86 -14.01 -17.19 -9.28
N ARG A 87 -15.00 -16.45 -8.75
CA ARG A 87 -15.37 -15.15 -9.34
C ARG A 87 -14.26 -14.10 -9.17
N ILE A 88 -13.60 -14.06 -8.01
CA ILE A 88 -12.44 -13.17 -7.78
C ILE A 88 -11.32 -13.46 -8.78
N ASP A 89 -11.02 -14.73 -9.07
CA ASP A 89 -9.97 -15.13 -10.01
C ASP A 89 -10.32 -14.72 -11.45
N ALA A 90 -11.59 -14.88 -11.84
CA ALA A 90 -12.08 -14.40 -13.15
C ALA A 90 -11.94 -12.88 -13.29
N ILE A 91 -12.34 -12.11 -12.27
CA ILE A 91 -12.17 -10.65 -12.26
C ILE A 91 -10.69 -10.27 -12.33
N THR A 92 -9.82 -10.97 -11.59
CA THR A 92 -8.39 -10.68 -11.55
C THR A 92 -7.75 -10.91 -12.91
N SER A 93 -8.12 -12.00 -13.59
CA SER A 93 -7.68 -12.30 -14.96
C SER A 93 -8.10 -11.20 -15.96
N LEU A 94 -9.35 -10.72 -15.87
CA LEU A 94 -9.85 -9.62 -16.71
C LEU A 94 -9.07 -8.31 -16.49
N LEU A 95 -8.69 -8.02 -15.24
CA LEU A 95 -7.92 -6.83 -14.89
C LEU A 95 -6.45 -6.91 -15.32
N GLU A 96 -5.85 -8.11 -15.28
CA GLU A 96 -4.46 -8.36 -15.68
C GLU A 96 -4.28 -8.34 -17.20
N ASN A 97 -5.19 -8.96 -17.95
CA ASN A 97 -5.18 -8.91 -19.42
C ASN A 97 -5.21 -7.47 -19.97
N ARG A 98 -5.77 -6.53 -19.20
CA ARG A 98 -5.78 -5.11 -19.58
C ARG A 98 -4.42 -4.42 -19.38
N LYS A 99 -3.60 -4.86 -18.42
CA LYS A 99 -2.26 -4.30 -18.18
C LYS A 99 -1.28 -4.67 -19.30
N CYS A 100 -1.53 -5.74 -20.04
CA CYS A 100 -0.71 -6.13 -21.19
C CYS A 100 -1.02 -5.34 -22.48
N ASN A 101 -2.17 -4.66 -22.54
CA ASN A 101 -2.67 -3.96 -23.72
C ASN A 101 -2.65 -2.42 -23.59
N ALA A 102 -2.01 -1.89 -22.54
CA ALA A 102 -1.90 -0.45 -22.25
C ALA A 102 -0.43 -0.07 -22.08
#